data_AF-A0A7S1DDJ1-F1
#
_entry.id   AF-A0A7S1DDJ1-F1
#
_cell.length_a   1.000
_cell.length_b   1.000
_cell.length_c   1.000
_cell.angle_alpha   90.00
_cell.angle_beta   90.00
_cell.angle_gamma   90.00
#
_symmetry.space_group_name_H-M   'P 1'
#
loop_
_entity.id
_entity.type
_entity.pdbx_description
1 polymer ?
#
loop_
_entity_poly.entity_id
_entity_poly.type
_entity_poly.pdbx_seq_one_letter_code
_entity_poly.pdbx_strand_id
1 'polypeptide(L)'
;SGDSKMVICVDDISLAAADPHGVQPPLELLRQALDVSQWYDTTHLSLKLITNVTYLACLNPSAGSFGVPPRLQRHFTAHAVDTPSSEAIGSIFGAYVKGHLTTGFESLPGFDDGFSSKVVQSSVELHRKVTSTLGRGEAALQCGFSMRDVTKVCQGIMLGSHDQFGTPSLYVSLVLHEFDRVYGDSLPSPAERNAYQKIVREVLKR
;
A
#
# COMPACT_ATOMS: atom_id res chain seq x y z
N SER A 1 -29.63 5.32 -20.03
CA SER A 1 -28.54 6.14 -20.60
C SER A 1 -27.34 5.24 -20.80
N GLY A 2 -26.90 5.04 -22.04
CA GLY A 2 -25.97 3.96 -22.44
C GLY A 2 -24.49 4.33 -22.55
N ASP A 3 -24.11 5.57 -22.22
CA ASP A 3 -22.79 6.12 -22.55
C ASP A 3 -21.78 6.13 -21.39
N SER A 4 -22.12 5.50 -20.27
CA SER A 4 -21.22 5.45 -19.11
C SER A 4 -20.03 4.53 -19.41
N LYS A 5 -18.81 5.08 -19.31
CA LYS A 5 -17.58 4.32 -19.36
C LYS A 5 -17.33 3.65 -18.00
N MET A 6 -17.04 2.35 -18.03
CA MET A 6 -16.67 1.57 -16.85
C MET A 6 -15.17 1.25 -16.91
N VAL A 7 -14.48 1.40 -15.77
CA VAL A 7 -13.12 0.92 -15.60
C VAL A 7 -13.17 -0.27 -14.65
N ILE A 8 -12.66 -1.42 -15.11
CA ILE A 8 -12.49 -2.62 -14.28
C ILE A 8 -11.03 -2.68 -13.88
N CYS A 9 -10.79 -2.58 -12.57
CA CYS A 9 -9.46 -2.75 -11.98
C CYS A 9 -9.32 -4.16 -11.42
N VAL A 10 -8.30 -4.89 -11.87
CA VAL A 10 -7.92 -6.20 -11.35
C VAL A 10 -6.66 -6.05 -10.50
N ASP A 11 -6.82 -6.20 -9.19
CA ASP A 11 -5.76 -5.89 -8.21
C ASP A 11 -4.54 -6.83 -8.29
N ASP A 12 -4.74 -8.10 -8.64
CA ASP A 12 -3.62 -9.02 -8.83
C ASP A 12 -3.99 -10.16 -9.81
N ILE A 13 -3.43 -10.10 -11.02
CA ILE A 13 -3.63 -11.15 -12.04
C ILE A 13 -2.75 -12.39 -11.81
N SER A 14 -1.72 -12.33 -10.96
CA SER A 14 -0.84 -13.48 -10.71
C SER A 14 -1.49 -14.53 -9.80
N LEU A 15 -2.54 -14.16 -9.06
CA LEU A 15 -3.26 -15.05 -8.14
C LEU A 15 -4.15 -16.09 -8.84
N ALA A 16 -4.37 -15.95 -10.15
CA ALA A 16 -5.16 -16.91 -10.89
C ALA A 16 -4.49 -18.29 -10.87
N ALA A 17 -5.14 -19.28 -10.24
CA ALA A 17 -4.63 -20.65 -10.19
C ALA A 17 -4.71 -21.31 -11.57
N ALA A 18 -3.67 -22.08 -11.89
CA ALA A 18 -3.66 -22.93 -13.07
C ALA A 18 -4.37 -24.25 -12.79
N ASP A 19 -5.05 -24.79 -13.80
CA ASP A 19 -5.58 -26.15 -13.81
C ASP A 19 -4.46 -27.17 -14.09
N PRO A 20 -4.76 -28.49 -14.08
CA PRO A 20 -3.76 -29.53 -14.37
C PRO A 20 -3.09 -29.43 -15.76
N HIS A 21 -3.65 -28.63 -16.67
CA HIS A 21 -3.13 -28.39 -18.01
C HIS A 21 -2.35 -27.06 -18.11
N GLY A 22 -2.18 -26.35 -17.00
CA GLY A 22 -1.47 -25.07 -16.96
C GLY A 22 -2.32 -23.88 -17.42
N VAL A 23 -3.63 -24.05 -17.61
CA VAL A 23 -4.55 -22.99 -18.03
C VAL A 23 -5.06 -22.27 -16.80
N GLN A 24 -5.15 -20.94 -16.85
CA GLN A 24 -5.76 -20.11 -15.80
C GLN A 24 -7.13 -19.62 -16.28
N PRO A 25 -8.25 -20.31 -15.97
CA PRO A 25 -9.57 -19.97 -16.51
C PRO A 25 -10.00 -18.51 -16.28
N PRO A 26 -9.73 -17.86 -15.13
CA PRO A 26 -10.04 -16.44 -14.94
C PRO A 26 -9.33 -15.53 -15.95
N LEU A 27 -8.08 -15.84 -16.32
CA LEU A 27 -7.31 -15.07 -17.29
C LEU A 27 -7.78 -15.31 -18.72
N GLU A 28 -8.25 -16.52 -19.03
CA GLU A 28 -8.87 -16.82 -20.34
C GLU A 28 -10.23 -16.13 -20.50
N LEU A 29 -11.03 -16.03 -19.43
CA LEU A 29 -12.26 -15.25 -19.44
C LEU A 29 -11.99 -13.75 -19.65
N LEU A 30 -10.98 -13.21 -18.98
CA LEU A 30 -10.53 -11.82 -19.20
C LEU A 30 -10.05 -11.61 -20.63
N ARG A 31 -9.25 -12.55 -21.17
CA ARG A 31 -8.81 -12.52 -22.57
C ARG A 31 -9.99 -12.55 -23.53
N GLN A 32 -10.99 -13.40 -23.28
CA GLN A 32 -12.20 -13.46 -24.10
C GLN A 32 -12.94 -12.10 -24.10
N ALA A 33 -13.08 -11.47 -22.94
CA ALA A 33 -13.70 -10.15 -22.85
C ALA A 33 -12.94 -9.11 -23.70
N LEU A 34 -11.61 -9.14 -23.69
CA LEU A 34 -10.74 -8.24 -24.46
C LEU A 34 -10.72 -8.55 -25.97
N ASP A 35 -10.79 -9.82 -26.35
CA ASP A 35 -10.72 -10.25 -27.76
C ASP A 35 -12.05 -10.05 -28.50
N VAL A 36 -13.17 -10.43 -27.88
CA VAL A 36 -14.46 -10.50 -28.58
C VAL A 36 -15.52 -9.57 -28.00
N SER A 37 -15.25 -8.89 -26.87
CA SER A 37 -16.21 -7.98 -26.22
C SER A 37 -17.57 -8.63 -25.94
N GLN A 38 -17.58 -9.93 -25.63
CA GLN A 38 -18.79 -10.69 -25.36
C GLN A 38 -18.52 -11.97 -24.55
N TRP A 39 -19.52 -12.43 -23.81
CA TRP A 39 -19.52 -13.77 -23.24
C TRP A 39 -20.90 -14.41 -23.32
N TYR A 40 -20.93 -15.73 -23.20
CA TYR A 40 -22.17 -16.49 -23.18
C TYR A 40 -22.53 -16.82 -21.74
N ASP A 41 -23.70 -16.36 -21.33
CA ASP A 41 -24.29 -16.67 -20.03
C ASP A 41 -24.88 -18.08 -20.07
N THR A 42 -24.23 -19.01 -19.36
CA THR A 42 -24.64 -20.42 -19.32
C THR A 42 -25.89 -20.67 -18.47
N THR A 43 -26.26 -19.73 -17.59
CA THR A 43 -27.46 -19.86 -16.75
C THR A 43 -28.70 -19.44 -17.52
N HIS A 44 -28.62 -18.30 -18.21
CA HIS A 44 -29.74 -17.75 -18.98
C HIS A 44 -29.69 -18.10 -20.47
N LEU A 45 -28.68 -18.85 -20.92
CA LEU A 45 -28.46 -19.24 -22.31
C LEU A 45 -28.52 -18.04 -23.27
N SER A 46 -27.85 -16.95 -22.89
CA SER A 46 -27.94 -15.67 -23.60
C SER A 46 -26.56 -15.08 -23.85
N LEU A 47 -26.39 -14.44 -25.01
CA LEU A 47 -25.19 -13.67 -25.31
C LEU A 47 -25.23 -12.34 -24.53
N LYS A 48 -24.14 -12.00 -23.87
CA LYS A 48 -23.93 -10.69 -23.25
C LYS A 48 -22.83 -9.95 -24.01
N LEU A 49 -23.11 -8.70 -24.35
CA LEU A 49 -22.16 -7.81 -25.00
C LEU A 49 -21.50 -6.91 -23.95
N ILE A 50 -20.18 -6.77 -24.05
CA ILE A 50 -19.37 -5.91 -23.21
C ILE A 50 -19.13 -4.63 -23.99
N THR A 51 -19.64 -3.51 -23.50
CA THR A 51 -19.55 -2.21 -24.17
C THR A 51 -19.06 -1.16 -23.19
N ASN A 52 -18.25 -0.21 -23.67
CA ASN A 52 -17.73 0.91 -22.89
C ASN A 52 -16.92 0.50 -21.64
N VAL A 53 -16.15 -0.59 -21.70
CA VAL A 53 -15.29 -1.06 -20.59
C VAL A 53 -13.81 -0.86 -20.92
N THR A 54 -13.04 -0.38 -19.94
CA THR A 54 -11.57 -0.34 -19.96
C THR A 54 -11.03 -1.18 -18.81
N TYR A 55 -9.96 -1.92 -19.06
CA TYR A 55 -9.35 -2.80 -18.05
C TYR A 55 -8.02 -2.22 -17.59
N LEU A 56 -7.83 -2.18 -16.27
CA LEU A 56 -6.56 -1.92 -15.60
C LEU A 56 -6.22 -3.16 -14.79
N ALA A 57 -4.98 -3.63 -14.86
CA ALA A 57 -4.55 -4.82 -14.13
C ALA A 57 -3.21 -4.58 -13.46
N CYS A 58 -3.08 -5.07 -12.24
CA CYS A 58 -1.86 -5.09 -11.46
C CYS A 58 -1.33 -6.52 -11.36
N LEU A 59 -0.02 -6.66 -11.23
CA LEU A 59 0.70 -7.93 -11.13
C LEU A 59 1.70 -7.83 -9.98
N ASN A 60 1.72 -8.80 -9.08
CA ASN A 60 2.79 -8.94 -8.11
C ASN A 60 3.91 -9.85 -8.66
N PRO A 61 5.11 -9.33 -8.99
CA PRO A 61 6.19 -10.15 -9.54
C PRO A 61 6.78 -11.13 -8.52
N SER A 62 6.51 -10.96 -7.22
CA SER A 62 7.05 -11.75 -6.13
C SER A 62 6.09 -12.81 -5.58
N ALA A 63 4.87 -12.91 -6.10
CA ALA A 63 3.85 -13.84 -5.61
C ALA A 63 2.97 -14.40 -6.74
N GLY A 64 2.47 -15.63 -6.55
CA GLY A 64 1.50 -16.27 -7.45
C GLY A 64 2.10 -17.17 -8.54
N SER A 65 1.31 -17.40 -9.58
CA SER A 65 1.73 -18.12 -10.80
C SER A 65 2.63 -17.20 -11.63
N PHE A 66 3.88 -17.60 -11.86
CA PHE A 66 4.96 -16.78 -12.43
C PHE A 66 4.79 -16.41 -13.93
N GLY A 67 3.58 -16.33 -14.47
CA GLY A 67 3.38 -15.93 -15.86
C GLY A 67 1.97 -15.47 -16.18
N VAL A 68 1.85 -14.26 -16.72
CA VAL A 68 0.67 -13.84 -17.48
C VAL A 68 0.77 -14.51 -18.85
N PRO A 69 -0.26 -15.21 -19.34
CA PRO A 69 -0.24 -15.79 -20.67
C PRO A 69 0.10 -14.73 -21.72
N PRO A 70 1.06 -14.97 -22.65
CA PRO A 70 1.43 -13.97 -23.67
C PRO A 70 0.24 -13.47 -24.51
N ARG A 71 -0.75 -14.35 -24.71
CA ARG A 71 -2.01 -14.04 -25.40
C ARG A 71 -2.87 -13.03 -24.65
N LEU A 72 -2.80 -13.00 -23.31
CA LEU A 72 -3.45 -11.97 -22.51
C LEU A 72 -2.58 -10.71 -22.45
N GLN A 73 -1.27 -10.88 -22.21
CA GLN A 73 -0.32 -9.76 -22.08
C GLN A 73 -0.31 -8.83 -23.29
N ARG A 74 -0.55 -9.34 -24.51
CA ARG A 74 -0.63 -8.52 -25.74
C ARG A 74 -1.69 -7.41 -25.70
N HIS A 75 -2.70 -7.53 -24.85
CA HIS A 75 -3.77 -6.54 -24.70
C HIS A 75 -3.41 -5.41 -23.72
N PHE A 76 -2.29 -5.53 -23.01
CA PHE A 76 -1.86 -4.59 -22.00
C PHE A 76 -0.53 -3.92 -22.37
N THR A 77 -0.43 -2.62 -22.09
CA THR A 77 0.87 -1.95 -21.95
C THR A 77 1.31 -2.10 -20.51
N ALA A 78 2.48 -2.70 -20.28
CA ALA A 78 3.01 -2.92 -18.94
C ALA A 78 3.91 -1.75 -18.51
N HIS A 79 3.69 -1.26 -17.29
CA HIS A 79 4.56 -0.29 -16.63
C HIS A 79 5.04 -0.88 -15.30
N ALA A 80 6.35 -0.93 -15.11
CA ALA A 80 6.93 -1.33 -13.84
C ALA A 80 6.83 -0.16 -12.85
N VAL A 81 6.23 -0.42 -11.69
CA VAL A 81 6.11 0.55 -10.59
C VAL A 81 6.97 0.05 -9.44
N ASP A 82 8.10 0.71 -9.24
CA ASP A 82 9.02 0.39 -8.15
C ASP A 82 8.61 1.07 -6.84
N THR A 83 9.18 0.61 -5.74
CA THR A 83 9.05 1.28 -4.44
C THR A 83 9.51 2.74 -4.53
N PRO A 84 8.73 3.71 -4.02
CA PRO A 84 9.07 5.13 -4.13
C PRO A 84 10.34 5.48 -3.34
N SER A 85 11.03 6.52 -3.80
CA SER A 85 12.21 7.07 -3.10
C SER A 85 11.83 7.64 -1.74
N SER A 86 12.76 7.66 -0.78
CA SER A 86 12.50 8.27 0.55
C SER A 86 12.04 9.73 0.46
N GLU A 87 12.47 10.46 -0.56
CA GLU A 87 12.00 11.82 -0.84
C GLU A 87 10.52 11.84 -1.23
N ALA A 88 10.09 10.95 -2.13
CA ALA A 88 8.68 10.81 -2.51
C ALA A 88 7.82 10.39 -1.31
N ILE A 89 8.31 9.45 -0.48
CA ILE A 89 7.62 9.07 0.77
C ILE A 89 7.50 10.26 1.71
N GLY A 90 8.58 11.03 1.89
CA GLY A 90 8.59 12.23 2.72
C GLY A 90 7.64 13.31 2.21
N SER A 91 7.53 13.49 0.91
CA SER A 91 6.58 14.43 0.30
C SER A 91 5.12 14.02 0.59
N ILE A 92 4.79 12.75 0.39
CA ILE A 92 3.44 12.20 0.65
C ILE A 92 3.10 12.31 2.15
N PHE A 93 3.97 11.81 3.02
CA PHE A 93 3.78 11.83 4.47
C PHE A 93 3.73 13.27 5.01
N GLY A 94 4.59 14.13 4.49
CA GLY A 94 4.65 15.55 4.81
C GLY A 94 3.36 16.28 4.48
N ALA A 95 2.75 16.02 3.33
CA ALA A 95 1.47 16.60 2.97
C ALA A 95 0.37 16.24 3.99
N TYR A 96 0.30 14.97 4.42
CA TYR A 96 -0.68 14.53 5.42
C TYR A 96 -0.43 15.14 6.80
N VAL A 97 0.80 15.05 7.32
CA VAL A 97 1.13 15.56 8.66
C VAL A 97 0.98 17.07 8.73
N LYS A 98 1.49 17.80 7.73
CA LYS A 98 1.35 19.25 7.68
C LYS A 98 -0.12 19.67 7.57
N GLY A 99 -0.89 19.01 6.70
CA GLY A 99 -2.33 19.24 6.58
C GLY A 99 -3.07 19.04 7.90
N HIS A 100 -2.80 17.93 8.58
CA HIS A 100 -3.44 17.59 9.86
C HIS A 100 -3.09 18.60 10.98
N LEU A 101 -1.81 18.98 11.10
CA LEU A 101 -1.38 19.96 12.10
C LEU A 101 -1.97 21.36 11.82
N THR A 102 -2.05 21.76 10.55
CA THR A 102 -2.59 23.07 10.17
C THR A 102 -4.11 23.18 10.31
N THR A 103 -4.86 22.07 10.28
CA THR A 103 -6.34 22.12 10.45
C THR A 103 -6.83 21.71 11.84
N GLY A 104 -5.95 21.24 12.72
CA GLY A 104 -6.32 20.77 14.05
C GLY A 104 -5.48 21.29 15.21
N PHE A 105 -4.25 21.75 14.97
CA PHE A 105 -3.28 22.07 16.02
C PHE A 105 -2.65 23.46 15.88
N GLU A 106 -3.09 24.25 14.90
CA GLU A 106 -2.50 25.54 14.52
C GLU A 106 -2.40 26.58 15.64
N SER A 107 -3.35 26.56 16.58
CA SER A 107 -3.39 27.48 17.72
C SER A 107 -2.53 27.02 18.90
N LEU A 108 -1.97 25.82 18.85
CA LEU A 108 -1.22 25.22 19.95
C LEU A 108 0.29 25.51 19.84
N PRO A 109 0.93 25.89 20.95
CA PRO A 109 2.37 26.18 20.93
C PRO A 109 3.18 24.92 20.63
N GLY A 110 4.20 25.08 19.77
CA GLY A 110 5.17 24.02 19.45
C GLY A 110 4.80 23.12 18.26
N PHE A 111 3.66 23.36 17.61
CA PHE A 111 3.25 22.69 16.36
C PHE A 111 3.59 23.54 15.13
N ASP A 112 4.86 23.92 14.99
CA ASP A 112 5.34 24.69 13.85
C ASP A 112 5.80 23.80 12.66
N ASP A 113 6.16 24.46 11.54
CA ASP A 113 6.69 23.78 10.36
C ASP A 113 7.95 22.96 10.68
N GLY A 114 8.76 23.39 11.65
CA GLY A 114 9.96 22.67 12.10
C GLY A 114 9.62 21.37 12.82
N PHE A 115 8.61 21.37 13.69
CA PHE A 115 8.08 20.18 14.34
C PHE A 115 7.53 19.19 13.30
N SER A 116 6.71 19.67 12.37
CA SER A 116 6.16 18.84 11.30
C SER A 116 7.26 18.18 10.47
N SER A 117 8.30 18.94 10.09
CA SER A 117 9.44 18.43 9.32
C SER A 117 10.20 17.34 10.09
N LYS A 118 10.42 17.50 11.39
CA LYS A 118 11.09 16.49 12.21
C LYS A 118 10.28 15.20 12.29
N VAL A 119 8.97 15.30 12.54
CA VAL A 119 8.08 14.12 12.56
C VAL A 119 8.14 13.38 11.23
N VAL A 120 8.09 14.08 10.10
CA VAL A 120 8.17 13.48 8.76
C VAL A 120 9.52 12.81 8.53
N GLN A 121 10.62 13.49 8.84
CA GLN A 121 11.97 12.95 8.65
C GLN A 121 12.19 11.68 9.49
N SER A 122 11.83 11.72 10.78
CA SER A 122 11.93 10.55 11.67
C SER A 122 11.05 9.39 11.18
N SER A 123 9.84 9.68 10.69
CA SER A 123 8.91 8.67 10.16
C SER A 123 9.46 7.98 8.91
N VAL A 124 10.02 8.77 7.97
CA VAL A 124 10.65 8.24 6.75
C VAL A 124 11.91 7.43 7.09
N GLU A 125 12.74 7.92 8.00
CA GLU A 125 13.94 7.19 8.43
C GLU A 125 13.58 5.87 9.11
N LEU A 126 12.56 5.88 9.97
CA LEU A 126 12.06 4.68 10.65
C LEU A 126 11.55 3.65 9.63
N HIS A 127 10.66 4.06 8.71
CA HIS A 127 10.18 3.19 7.64
C HIS A 127 11.33 2.58 6.82
N ARG A 128 12.30 3.41 6.41
CA ARG A 128 13.45 2.97 5.62
C ARG A 128 14.31 1.95 6.37
N LYS A 129 14.64 2.23 7.64
CA LYS A 129 15.45 1.32 8.46
C LYS A 129 14.72 0.00 8.69
N VAL A 130 13.45 0.05 9.11
CA VAL A 130 12.63 -1.15 9.34
C VAL A 130 12.55 -2.00 8.09
N THR A 131 12.21 -1.41 6.94
CA THR A 131 12.11 -2.15 5.67
C THR A 131 13.47 -2.74 5.25
N SER A 132 14.57 -2.03 5.47
CA SER A 132 15.91 -2.52 5.10
C SER A 132 16.46 -3.63 6.01
N THR A 133 16.12 -3.60 7.30
CA THR A 133 16.67 -4.50 8.33
C THR A 133 15.75 -5.68 8.62
N LEU A 134 14.44 -5.46 8.68
CA LEU A 134 13.43 -6.46 9.00
C LEU A 134 12.66 -6.95 7.77
N GLY A 135 12.73 -6.24 6.65
CA GLY A 135 12.16 -6.67 5.37
C GLY A 135 13.04 -7.65 4.58
N ARG A 136 14.00 -8.33 5.21
CA ARG A 136 14.87 -9.34 4.58
C ARG A 136 14.80 -10.67 5.35
N GLY A 137 14.68 -11.80 4.65
CA GLY A 137 14.66 -13.15 5.25
C GLY A 137 13.25 -13.71 5.48
N GLU A 138 13.09 -14.66 6.41
CA GLU A 138 11.79 -15.30 6.72
C GLU A 138 10.73 -14.30 7.22
N ALA A 139 11.18 -13.25 7.92
CA ALA A 139 10.37 -12.10 8.33
C ALA A 139 9.65 -11.41 7.16
N ALA A 140 10.33 -11.31 6.00
CA ALA A 140 9.82 -10.62 4.82
C ALA A 140 8.63 -11.34 4.18
N LEU A 141 8.58 -12.67 4.32
CA LEU A 141 7.47 -13.50 3.80
C LEU A 141 6.18 -13.29 4.58
N GLN A 142 6.27 -12.85 5.84
CA GLN A 142 5.11 -12.67 6.72
C GLN A 142 4.75 -11.19 6.91
N CYS A 143 5.73 -10.29 6.86
CA CYS A 143 5.58 -8.88 7.25
C CYS A 143 5.90 -7.89 6.14
N GLY A 144 5.90 -8.29 4.85
CA GLY A 144 6.34 -7.46 3.71
C GLY A 144 5.89 -5.99 3.79
N PHE A 145 6.78 -5.13 4.30
CA PHE A 145 6.46 -3.73 4.57
C PHE A 145 6.51 -2.90 3.29
N SER A 146 5.51 -2.04 3.12
CA SER A 146 5.33 -1.23 1.91
C SER A 146 4.80 0.17 2.24
N MET A 147 4.52 0.96 1.19
CA MET A 147 3.81 2.24 1.31
C MET A 147 2.43 2.12 1.98
N ARG A 148 1.82 0.94 1.94
CA ARG A 148 0.56 0.69 2.65
C ARG A 148 0.72 0.89 4.15
N ASP A 149 1.85 0.49 4.72
CA ASP A 149 2.09 0.56 6.16
C ASP A 149 2.34 2.00 6.61
N VAL A 150 3.09 2.78 5.81
CA VAL A 150 3.22 4.22 6.02
C VAL A 150 1.85 4.91 6.00
N THR A 151 0.98 4.50 5.07
CA THR A 151 -0.39 5.05 4.97
C THR A 151 -1.23 4.69 6.21
N LYS A 152 -1.13 3.47 6.73
CA LYS A 152 -1.82 3.07 7.98
C LYS A 152 -1.36 3.91 9.16
N VAL A 153 -0.06 4.18 9.28
CA VAL A 153 0.49 5.06 10.33
C VAL A 153 -0.08 6.47 10.19
N CYS A 154 -0.10 7.04 8.96
CA CYS A 154 -0.72 8.35 8.72
C CYS A 154 -2.18 8.37 9.17
N GLN A 155 -2.95 7.36 8.76
CA GLN A 155 -4.37 7.27 9.09
C GLN A 155 -4.60 7.22 10.60
N GLY A 156 -3.79 6.44 11.33
CA GLY A 156 -3.84 6.39 12.78
C GLY A 156 -3.55 7.74 13.44
N ILE A 157 -2.49 8.42 12.99
CA ILE A 157 -2.12 9.75 13.50
C ILE A 157 -3.25 10.75 13.25
N MET A 158 -3.84 10.74 12.05
CA MET A 158 -4.90 11.68 11.67
C MET A 158 -6.22 11.49 12.45
N LEU A 159 -6.41 10.36 13.14
CA LEU A 159 -7.54 10.17 14.05
C LEU A 159 -7.32 10.85 15.41
N GLY A 160 -6.09 11.24 15.74
CA GLY A 160 -5.79 12.03 16.92
C GLY A 160 -6.33 13.44 16.81
N SER A 161 -6.81 13.98 17.93
CA SER A 161 -7.31 15.36 18.03
C SER A 161 -6.45 16.18 18.99
N HIS A 162 -6.52 17.51 18.88
CA HIS A 162 -5.80 18.42 19.78
C HIS A 162 -6.27 18.31 21.24
N ASP A 163 -7.52 17.89 21.48
CA ASP A 163 -8.03 17.66 22.83
C ASP A 163 -7.26 16.55 23.57
N GLN A 164 -6.78 15.56 22.82
CA GLN A 164 -6.07 14.39 23.36
C GLN A 164 -4.55 14.53 23.26
N PHE A 165 -4.06 15.15 22.18
CA PHE A 165 -2.64 15.21 21.83
C PHE A 165 -2.13 16.65 21.69
N GLY A 166 -2.69 17.58 22.45
CA GLY A 166 -2.44 19.01 22.33
C GLY A 166 -1.05 19.51 22.74
N THR A 167 -0.12 18.61 23.04
CA THR A 167 1.30 18.97 23.27
C THR A 167 2.19 18.19 22.30
N PRO A 168 3.32 18.77 21.86
CA PRO A 168 4.26 18.06 20.98
C PRO A 168 4.73 16.71 21.52
N SER A 169 4.89 16.57 22.85
CA SER A 169 5.28 15.30 23.47
C SER A 169 4.19 14.23 23.37
N LEU A 170 2.92 14.60 23.58
CA LEU A 170 1.79 13.69 23.42
C LEU A 170 1.62 13.29 21.96
N TYR A 171 1.77 14.24 21.04
CA TYR A 171 1.71 13.98 19.61
C TYR A 171 2.83 13.03 19.14
N VAL A 172 4.08 13.23 19.59
CA VAL A 172 5.17 12.28 19.32
C VAL A 172 4.86 10.89 19.89
N SER A 173 4.22 10.82 21.07
CA SER A 173 3.79 9.54 21.66
C SER A 173 2.74 8.84 20.79
N LEU A 174 1.79 9.59 20.21
CA LEU A 174 0.82 9.08 19.23
C LEU A 174 1.53 8.53 17.99
N VAL A 175 2.47 9.30 17.42
CA VAL A 175 3.23 8.86 16.24
C VAL A 175 3.93 7.54 16.53
N LEU A 176 4.64 7.43 17.66
CA LEU A 176 5.33 6.21 18.05
C LEU A 176 4.37 5.04 18.30
N HIS A 177 3.23 5.30 18.93
CA HIS A 177 2.20 4.30 19.13
C HIS A 177 1.70 3.72 17.81
N GLU A 178 1.43 4.57 16.82
CA GLU A 178 0.98 4.09 15.51
C GLU A 178 2.07 3.32 14.75
N PHE A 179 3.34 3.71 14.91
CA PHE A 179 4.46 2.91 14.40
C PHE A 179 4.55 1.54 15.07
N ASP A 180 4.42 1.46 16.40
CA ASP A 180 4.43 0.20 17.13
C ASP A 180 3.26 -0.70 16.72
N ARG A 181 2.06 -0.14 16.59
CA ARG A 181 0.86 -0.85 16.15
C ARG A 181 0.98 -1.40 14.72
N VAL A 182 1.58 -0.63 13.80
CA VAL A 182 1.68 -1.04 12.39
C VAL A 182 2.88 -1.97 12.15
N TYR A 183 4.05 -1.61 12.67
CA TYR A 183 5.30 -2.35 12.44
C TYR A 183 5.58 -3.34 13.56
N GLY A 184 5.56 -2.89 14.81
CA GLY A 184 5.91 -3.71 15.97
C GLY A 184 5.01 -4.93 16.16
N ASP A 185 3.69 -4.74 16.10
CA ASP A 185 2.70 -5.82 16.27
C ASP A 185 2.72 -6.83 15.11
N SER A 186 3.14 -6.39 13.91
CA SER A 186 3.26 -7.26 12.74
C SER A 186 4.40 -8.26 12.85
N LEU A 187 5.38 -8.04 13.74
CA LEU A 187 6.57 -8.90 13.85
C LEU A 187 6.26 -10.16 14.68
N PRO A 188 6.55 -11.37 14.14
CA PRO A 188 6.18 -12.63 14.78
C PRO A 188 7.09 -12.99 15.95
N SER A 189 8.38 -12.67 15.89
CA SER A 189 9.35 -13.12 16.90
C SER A 189 9.74 -12.02 17.90
N PRO A 190 10.07 -12.39 19.16
CA PRO A 190 10.64 -11.46 20.14
C PRO A 190 11.97 -10.85 19.68
N ALA A 191 12.77 -11.57 18.89
CA ALA A 191 14.06 -11.09 18.39
C ALA A 191 13.87 -9.93 17.40
N GLU A 192 12.91 -10.04 16.48
CA GLU A 192 12.58 -8.97 15.53
C GLU A 192 11.99 -7.76 16.25
N ARG A 193 11.09 -7.97 17.22
CA ARG A 193 10.56 -6.86 18.03
C ARG A 193 11.66 -6.12 18.79
N ASN A 194 12.64 -6.85 19.33
CA ASN A 194 13.81 -6.25 19.97
C ASN A 194 14.68 -5.46 18.97
N ALA A 195 14.84 -5.96 17.74
CA ALA A 195 15.57 -5.25 16.68
C ALA A 195 14.82 -3.97 16.25
N TYR A 196 13.51 -4.05 16.07
CA TYR A 196 12.63 -2.90 15.81
C TYR A 196 12.75 -1.83 16.91
N GLN A 197 12.68 -2.22 18.18
CA GLN A 197 12.83 -1.29 19.31
C GLN A 197 14.20 -0.62 19.36
N LYS A 198 15.28 -1.30 18.92
CA LYS A 198 16.60 -0.67 18.76
C LYS A 198 16.56 0.40 17.67
N ILE A 199 15.95 0.11 16.52
CA ILE A 199 15.79 1.06 15.41
C ILE A 199 15.03 2.31 15.87
N VAL A 200 13.90 2.15 16.57
CA VAL A 200 13.10 3.28 17.10
C VAL A 200 13.96 4.18 18.00
N ARG A 201 14.70 3.58 18.95
CA ARG A 201 15.57 4.34 19.87
C ARG A 201 16.70 5.06 19.15
N GLU A 202 17.24 4.52 18.06
CA GLU A 202 18.26 5.19 17.27
C GLU A 202 17.70 6.41 16.53
N VAL A 203 16.49 6.31 15.99
CA VAL A 203 15.84 7.41 15.26
C VAL A 203 15.44 8.53 16.23
N LEU A 204 14.93 8.19 17.42
CA LEU A 204 14.51 9.18 18.43
C LEU A 204 15.64 9.91 19.15
N LYS A 205 16.86 9.39 19.13
CA LYS A 205 18.03 10.02 19.78
C LYS A 205 18.66 11.15 18.95
N ARG A 206 18.18 11.37 17.73
CA ARG A 206 18.62 12.41 16.80
C ARG A 206 17.63 13.55 16.77
#